data_AF-A0A545SWK1-F1
#
_entry.id   AF-A0A545SWK1-F1
#
_cell.length_a   1.000
_cell.length_b   1.000
_cell.length_c   1.000
_cell.angle_alpha   90.00
_cell.angle_beta   90.00
_cell.angle_gamma   90.00
#
_symmetry.space_group_name_H-M   'P 1'
#
loop_
_entity.id
_entity.type
_entity.pdbx_description
1 polymer ?
#
loop_
_entity_poly.entity_id
_entity_poly.type
_entity_poly.pdbx_seq_one_letter_code
_entity_poly.pdbx_strand_id
1 'polypeptide(L)'
;MKLTIWIFAAMAVLAALLAIYARLRPLEPARFSDQPGPMEPGVHTLRGGVKYVIPLSELSEDALARLLDIVRQTPRTTEVATNHGHSFVTRSRGFGFPDVTRIWQADGNLHIYAHLVIGKSDLGVNGVRVGQWDKALRGSLR
;
A
#
# COMPACT_ATOMS: atom_id res chain seq x y z
N MET A 1 -22.27 23.05 -27.97
CA MET A 1 -20.91 23.56 -27.70
C MET A 1 -20.78 24.21 -26.31
N LYS A 2 -21.51 25.27 -25.96
CA LYS A 2 -21.35 25.95 -24.65
C LYS A 2 -21.64 25.05 -23.44
N LEU A 3 -22.76 24.31 -23.46
CA LEU A 3 -23.12 23.37 -22.36
C LEU A 3 -22.07 22.26 -22.17
N THR A 4 -21.57 21.70 -23.27
CA THR A 4 -20.52 20.67 -23.25
C THR A 4 -19.24 21.18 -22.60
N ILE A 5 -18.81 22.41 -22.91
CA ILE A 5 -17.64 23.05 -22.28
C ILE A 5 -17.85 23.19 -20.77
N TRP A 6 -19.04 23.64 -20.34
CA TRP A 6 -19.35 23.76 -18.92
C TRP A 6 -19.38 22.42 -18.18
N ILE A 7 -19.87 21.35 -18.81
CA ILE A 7 -19.83 20.00 -18.24
C ILE A 7 -18.38 19.54 -18.03
N PHE A 8 -17.52 19.67 -19.04
CA PHE A 8 -16.11 19.30 -18.90
C PHE A 8 -15.38 20.16 -17.87
N ALA A 9 -15.64 21.47 -17.83
CA ALA A 9 -15.08 22.36 -16.82
C ALA A 9 -15.51 21.95 -15.40
N ALA A 10 -16.79 21.66 -15.19
CA ALA A 10 -17.30 21.19 -13.90
C ALA A 10 -16.67 19.86 -13.48
N MET A 11 -16.52 18.90 -14.40
CA MET A 11 -15.85 17.63 -14.13
C MET A 11 -14.37 17.82 -13.76
N ALA A 12 -13.67 18.73 -14.44
CA ALA A 12 -12.27 19.04 -14.15
C ALA A 12 -12.11 19.67 -12.75
N VAL A 13 -12.99 20.61 -12.39
CA VAL A 13 -13.01 21.20 -11.05
C VAL A 13 -13.29 20.13 -9.99
N LEU A 14 -14.27 19.26 -10.21
CA LEU A 14 -14.58 18.17 -9.27
C LEU A 14 -13.38 17.22 -9.10
N ALA A 15 -12.72 16.85 -10.19
CA ALA A 15 -11.52 16.02 -10.15
C ALA A 15 -10.37 16.68 -9.38
N ALA A 16 -10.17 17.99 -9.57
CA ALA A 16 -9.16 18.75 -8.84
C ALA A 16 -9.46 18.80 -7.33
N LEU A 17 -10.72 19.07 -6.94
CA LEU A 17 -11.14 19.07 -5.54
C LEU A 17 -10.94 17.71 -4.88
N LEU A 18 -11.29 16.62 -5.56
CA LEU A 18 -11.08 15.27 -5.06
C LEU A 18 -9.58 14.96 -4.87
N ALA A 19 -8.75 15.42 -5.80
CA ALA A 19 -7.30 15.22 -5.72
C ALA A 19 -6.64 16.08 -4.63
N ILE A 20 -7.18 17.28 -4.34
CA ILE A 20 -6.77 18.10 -3.20
C ILE A 20 -7.16 17.41 -1.89
N TYR A 21 -8.42 16.96 -1.78
CA TYR A 21 -8.93 16.23 -0.62
C TYR A 21 -8.07 15.00 -0.30
N ALA A 22 -7.75 14.19 -1.31
CA ALA A 22 -6.93 13.00 -1.14
C ALA A 22 -5.50 13.28 -0.63
N ARG A 23 -4.94 14.46 -0.97
CA ARG A 23 -3.59 14.86 -0.56
C ARG A 23 -3.55 15.48 0.83
N LEU A 24 -4.56 16.27 1.18
CA LEU A 24 -4.62 17.00 2.44
C LEU A 24 -5.23 16.22 3.60
N ARG A 25 -5.98 15.14 3.32
CA ARG A 25 -6.61 14.32 4.37
C ARG A 25 -5.54 13.77 5.32
N PRO A 26 -5.64 14.04 6.64
CA PRO A 26 -4.78 13.42 7.64
C PRO A 26 -4.95 11.90 7.65
N LEU A 27 -3.85 11.18 7.80
CA LEU A 27 -3.87 9.73 7.96
C LEU A 27 -3.92 9.39 9.44
N GLU A 28 -4.91 8.58 9.83
CA GLU A 28 -5.08 8.13 11.21
C GLU A 28 -3.86 7.33 11.67
N PRO A 29 -3.23 7.65 12.82
CA PRO A 29 -2.02 6.97 13.28
C PRO A 29 -2.15 5.46 13.42
N ALA A 30 -3.35 4.97 13.79
CA ALA A 30 -3.66 3.55 13.94
C ALA A 30 -3.33 2.75 12.66
N ARG A 31 -3.52 3.33 11.48
CA ARG A 31 -3.22 2.67 10.19
C ARG A 31 -1.76 2.30 10.03
N PHE A 32 -0.87 2.97 10.74
CA PHE A 32 0.56 2.69 10.73
C PHE A 32 0.98 1.72 11.82
N SER A 33 0.11 1.32 12.75
CA SER A 33 0.44 0.43 13.87
C SER A 33 -0.36 -0.87 13.90
N ASP A 34 -1.54 -0.88 13.28
CA ASP A 34 -2.47 -2.00 13.34
C ASP A 34 -1.89 -3.26 12.70
N GLN A 35 -2.08 -4.41 13.37
CA GLN A 35 -1.63 -5.72 12.91
C GLN A 35 -2.84 -6.66 12.81
N PRO A 36 -3.76 -6.42 11.85
CA PRO A 36 -4.95 -7.24 11.73
C PRO A 36 -4.59 -8.66 11.26
N GLY A 37 -5.39 -9.65 11.65
CA GLY A 37 -5.33 -11.01 11.08
C GLY A 37 -5.82 -11.06 9.63
N PRO A 38 -5.70 -12.21 8.95
CA PRO A 38 -5.20 -13.51 9.43
C PRO A 38 -3.70 -13.51 9.72
N MET A 39 -3.21 -14.37 10.63
CA MET A 39 -1.79 -14.46 11.01
C MET A 39 -1.08 -15.69 10.43
N GLU A 40 -1.83 -16.57 9.80
CA GLU A 40 -1.36 -17.81 9.21
C GLU A 40 -0.63 -17.54 7.89
N PRO A 41 0.45 -18.31 7.58
CA PRO A 41 1.15 -18.21 6.30
C PRO A 41 0.21 -18.27 5.10
N GLY A 42 0.43 -17.38 4.13
CA GLY A 42 -0.36 -17.31 2.91
C GLY A 42 -0.64 -15.89 2.42
N VAL A 43 -1.38 -15.82 1.31
CA VAL A 43 -1.85 -14.56 0.72
C VAL A 43 -3.34 -14.43 0.98
N HIS A 44 -3.70 -13.42 1.77
CA HIS A 44 -5.07 -13.18 2.23
C HIS A 44 -5.60 -11.91 1.58
N THR A 45 -6.65 -12.03 0.76
CA THR A 45 -7.35 -10.86 0.21
C THR A 45 -8.32 -10.34 1.27
N LEU A 46 -8.21 -9.05 1.57
CA LEU A 46 -9.03 -8.37 2.56
C LEU A 46 -9.92 -7.34 1.89
N ARG A 47 -10.96 -6.91 2.57
CA ARG A 47 -11.79 -5.81 2.07
C ARG A 47 -10.95 -4.54 2.02
N GLY A 48 -10.62 -4.13 0.80
CA GLY A 48 -9.83 -2.92 0.56
C GLY A 48 -8.33 -3.09 0.78
N GLY A 49 -7.81 -4.31 0.72
CA GLY A 49 -6.38 -4.54 0.83
C GLY A 49 -5.99 -6.00 0.67
N VAL A 50 -4.73 -6.28 0.97
CA VAL A 50 -4.15 -7.62 0.98
C VAL A 50 -3.25 -7.77 2.19
N LYS A 51 -3.14 -8.99 2.70
CA LYS A 51 -2.13 -9.36 3.67
C LYS A 51 -1.33 -10.55 3.18
N TYR A 52 -0.03 -10.39 3.11
CA TYR A 52 0.92 -11.47 2.88
C TYR A 52 1.52 -11.85 4.23
N VAL A 53 1.54 -13.15 4.51
CA VAL A 53 2.24 -13.73 5.65
C VAL A 53 3.19 -14.78 5.09
N ILE A 54 4.48 -14.51 5.23
CA ILE A 54 5.53 -15.33 4.62
C ILE A 54 6.38 -15.92 5.75
N PRO A 55 6.54 -17.24 5.85
CA PRO A 55 7.45 -17.84 6.83
C PRO A 55 8.87 -17.33 6.63
N LEU A 56 9.51 -16.87 7.70
CA LEU A 56 10.91 -16.40 7.64
C LEU A 56 11.87 -17.53 7.26
N SER A 57 11.50 -18.79 7.54
CA SER A 57 12.25 -19.97 7.11
C SER A 57 12.31 -20.17 5.59
N GLU A 58 11.42 -19.54 4.82
CA GLU A 58 11.45 -19.53 3.36
C GLU A 58 12.26 -18.37 2.76
N LEU A 59 12.73 -17.46 3.62
CA LEU A 59 13.40 -16.22 3.23
C LEU A 59 14.88 -16.28 3.64
N SER A 60 15.71 -15.49 2.96
CA SER A 60 17.08 -15.25 3.39
C SER A 60 17.12 -14.38 4.65
N GLU A 61 18.18 -14.47 5.45
CA GLU A 61 18.32 -13.67 6.69
C GLU A 61 18.25 -12.15 6.43
N ASP A 62 18.69 -11.70 5.27
CA ASP A 62 18.67 -10.29 4.84
C ASP A 62 17.36 -9.88 4.14
N ALA A 63 16.35 -10.76 4.08
CA ALA A 63 15.14 -10.53 3.30
C ALA A 63 14.34 -9.30 3.74
N LEU A 64 14.28 -8.99 5.04
CA LEU A 64 13.63 -7.76 5.49
C LEU A 64 14.34 -6.53 4.93
N ALA A 65 15.67 -6.44 5.05
CA ALA A 65 16.43 -5.29 4.55
C ALA A 65 16.23 -5.11 3.04
N ARG A 66 16.34 -6.21 2.28
CA ARG A 66 16.09 -6.21 0.83
C ARG A 66 14.66 -5.79 0.47
N LEU A 67 13.66 -6.28 1.21
CA LEU A 67 12.27 -5.88 1.00
C LEU A 67 12.08 -4.38 1.24
N LEU A 68 12.64 -3.84 2.32
CA LEU A 68 12.52 -2.42 2.64
C LEU A 68 13.15 -1.55 1.54
N ASP A 69 14.28 -1.97 0.97
CA ASP A 69 14.91 -1.27 -0.15
C ASP A 69 14.05 -1.30 -1.41
N ILE A 70 13.45 -2.46 -1.73
CA ILE A 70 12.48 -2.59 -2.84
C ILE A 70 11.29 -1.65 -2.64
N VAL A 71 10.74 -1.58 -1.42
CA VAL A 71 9.58 -0.72 -1.11
C VAL A 71 9.97 0.76 -1.22
N ARG A 72 11.15 1.15 -0.73
CA ARG A 72 11.67 2.53 -0.83
C ARG A 72 11.91 2.97 -2.29
N GLN A 73 12.30 2.04 -3.16
CA GLN A 73 12.47 2.30 -4.60
C GLN A 73 11.13 2.34 -5.36
N THR A 74 10.03 1.94 -4.73
CA THR A 74 8.72 1.90 -5.38
C THR A 74 8.19 3.32 -5.61
N PRO A 75 7.82 3.71 -6.85
CA PRO A 75 7.38 5.06 -7.15
C PRO A 75 6.22 5.55 -6.28
N ARG A 76 6.27 6.82 -5.85
CA ARG A 76 5.26 7.49 -5.02
C ARG A 76 5.05 6.83 -3.65
N THR A 77 6.06 6.11 -3.15
CA THR A 77 6.07 5.49 -1.83
C THR A 77 6.98 6.29 -0.90
N THR A 78 6.53 6.53 0.33
CA THR A 78 7.29 7.27 1.34
C THR A 78 7.19 6.53 2.67
N GLU A 79 8.32 6.35 3.34
CA GLU A 79 8.39 5.72 4.66
C GLU A 79 7.86 6.68 5.74
N VAL A 80 7.08 6.14 6.67
CA VAL A 80 6.57 6.82 7.86
C VAL A 80 7.26 6.19 9.05
N ALA A 81 7.97 7.00 9.83
CA ALA A 81 8.65 6.54 11.03
C ALA A 81 7.61 6.02 12.04
N THR A 82 7.78 4.78 12.51
CA THR A 82 6.95 4.18 13.57
C THR A 82 7.83 3.45 14.57
N ASN A 83 7.36 3.28 15.80
CA ASN A 83 8.13 2.64 16.88
C ASN A 83 8.13 1.09 16.81
N HIS A 84 7.31 0.48 15.95
CA HIS A 84 6.99 -0.95 16.00
C HIS A 84 7.05 -1.64 14.63
N GLY A 85 7.90 -1.14 13.71
CA GLY A 85 8.07 -1.69 12.37
C GLY A 85 8.15 -0.61 11.29
N HIS A 86 7.97 -1.02 10.03
CA HIS A 86 8.06 -0.12 8.89
C HIS A 86 6.69 0.12 8.29
N SER A 87 6.32 1.39 8.15
CA SER A 87 5.08 1.77 7.48
C SER A 87 5.38 2.67 6.30
N PHE A 88 4.61 2.52 5.24
CA PHE A 88 4.79 3.24 4.00
C PHE A 88 3.45 3.78 3.51
N VAL A 89 3.48 4.96 2.91
CA VAL A 89 2.35 5.54 2.19
C VAL A 89 2.67 5.52 0.71
N THR A 90 1.86 4.83 -0.08
CA THR A 90 1.93 4.85 -1.54
C THR A 90 0.76 5.66 -2.08
N ARG A 91 1.01 6.70 -2.87
CA ARG A 91 -0.07 7.54 -3.45
C ARG A 91 -0.34 7.18 -4.90
N SER A 92 -1.61 7.06 -5.30
CA SER A 92 -2.01 6.81 -6.69
C SER A 92 -1.56 7.90 -7.67
N ARG A 93 -1.39 7.57 -8.96
CA ARG A 93 -0.73 8.45 -9.95
C ARG A 93 -1.56 9.69 -10.33
N GLY A 94 -2.88 9.54 -10.42
CA GLY A 94 -3.79 10.63 -10.81
C GLY A 94 -4.24 11.47 -9.61
N PHE A 95 -5.16 10.90 -8.83
CA PHE A 95 -5.82 11.61 -7.72
C PHE A 95 -4.95 11.70 -6.45
N GLY A 96 -3.89 10.90 -6.32
CA GLY A 96 -3.05 10.90 -5.13
C GLY A 96 -3.68 10.22 -3.91
N PHE A 97 -4.70 9.38 -4.12
CA PHE A 97 -5.28 8.53 -3.07
C PHE A 97 -4.17 7.76 -2.34
N PRO A 98 -4.10 7.88 -1.01
CA PRO A 98 -3.09 7.19 -0.23
C PRO A 98 -3.55 5.76 0.08
N ASP A 99 -2.62 4.82 -0.11
CA ASP A 99 -2.66 3.47 0.43
C ASP A 99 -1.55 3.34 1.47
N VAL A 100 -1.79 2.57 2.52
CA VAL A 100 -0.83 2.30 3.58
C VAL A 100 -0.34 0.88 3.47
N THR A 101 0.96 0.67 3.63
CA THR A 101 1.58 -0.65 3.77
C THR A 101 2.31 -0.70 5.09
N ARG A 102 2.03 -1.72 5.90
CA ARG A 102 2.76 -2.00 7.14
C ARG A 102 3.52 -3.32 6.99
N ILE A 103 4.77 -3.32 7.44
CA ILE A 103 5.68 -4.45 7.38
C ILE A 103 6.26 -4.69 8.77
N TRP A 104 6.13 -5.93 9.25
CA TRP A 104 6.67 -6.33 10.55
C TRP A 104 6.99 -7.82 10.56
N GLN A 105 7.83 -8.24 11.51
CA GLN A 105 8.09 -9.65 11.79
C GLN A 105 7.42 -10.03 13.10
N ALA A 106 6.73 -11.17 13.11
CA ALA A 106 6.10 -11.74 14.30
C ALA A 106 5.92 -13.25 14.12
N ASP A 107 6.13 -14.00 15.21
CA ASP A 107 5.88 -15.45 15.28
C ASP A 107 6.54 -16.27 14.16
N GLY A 108 7.80 -15.92 13.82
CA GLY A 108 8.55 -16.60 12.76
C GLY A 108 8.09 -16.25 11.34
N ASN A 109 7.23 -15.25 11.16
CA ASN A 109 6.70 -14.82 9.87
C ASN A 109 7.00 -13.34 9.59
N LEU A 110 7.19 -13.03 8.31
CA LEU A 110 7.16 -11.68 7.75
C LEU A 110 5.74 -11.35 7.33
N HIS A 111 5.19 -10.27 7.89
CA HIS A 111 3.85 -9.79 7.58
C HIS A 111 3.94 -8.53 6.73
N ILE A 112 3.17 -8.49 5.65
CA ILE A 112 3.01 -7.32 4.79
C ILE A 112 1.51 -7.07 4.64
N TYR A 113 1.02 -6.01 5.27
CA TYR A 113 -0.37 -5.60 5.19
C TYR A 113 -0.48 -4.32 4.38
N ALA A 114 -1.08 -4.40 3.18
CA ALA A 114 -1.29 -3.25 2.30
C ALA A 114 -2.78 -2.99 2.12
N HIS A 115 -3.23 -1.79 2.44
CA HIS A 115 -4.65 -1.45 2.42
C HIS A 115 -4.92 -0.01 2.00
N LEU A 116 -6.09 0.22 1.43
CA LEU A 116 -6.56 1.54 1.05
C LEU A 116 -6.94 2.39 2.27
N VAL A 117 -6.91 3.71 2.07
CA VAL A 117 -7.39 4.68 3.07
C VAL A 117 -8.72 5.33 2.65
N ILE A 118 -8.94 5.48 1.33
CA ILE A 118 -10.14 6.13 0.76
C ILE A 118 -10.84 5.15 -0.17
N GLY A 119 -12.14 4.96 0.04
CA GLY A 119 -13.00 4.09 -0.78
C GLY A 119 -13.35 2.78 -0.07
N LYS A 120 -13.86 1.82 -0.84
CA LYS A 120 -14.30 0.50 -0.34
C LYS A 120 -13.56 -0.67 -1.00
N SER A 121 -12.88 -0.42 -2.12
CA SER A 121 -12.13 -1.41 -2.89
C SER A 121 -10.96 -0.71 -3.58
N ASP A 122 -9.80 -1.36 -3.59
CA ASP A 122 -8.58 -0.93 -4.27
C ASP A 122 -8.42 -1.60 -5.64
N LEU A 123 -9.43 -2.39 -6.07
CA LEU A 123 -9.41 -3.18 -7.30
C LEU A 123 -8.19 -4.11 -7.41
N GLY A 124 -7.61 -4.52 -6.28
CA GLY A 124 -6.45 -5.41 -6.24
C GLY A 124 -5.11 -4.73 -6.51
N VAL A 125 -5.06 -3.39 -6.66
CA VAL A 125 -3.82 -2.66 -6.93
C VAL A 125 -2.77 -2.88 -5.82
N ASN A 126 -3.19 -2.95 -4.56
CA ASN A 126 -2.26 -3.24 -3.46
C ASN A 126 -1.76 -4.68 -3.53
N GLY A 127 -2.63 -5.64 -3.87
CA GLY A 127 -2.28 -7.03 -4.14
C GLY A 127 -1.20 -7.18 -5.20
N VAL A 128 -1.41 -6.56 -6.36
CA VAL A 128 -0.44 -6.59 -7.47
C VAL A 128 0.91 -6.00 -7.04
N ARG A 129 0.89 -4.88 -6.30
CA ARG A 129 2.12 -4.22 -5.83
C ARG A 129 2.90 -5.09 -4.85
N VAL A 130 2.25 -5.62 -3.80
CA VAL A 130 2.91 -6.51 -2.83
C VAL A 130 3.40 -7.79 -3.49
N GLY A 131 2.63 -8.36 -4.40
CA GLY A 131 3.05 -9.53 -5.17
C GLY A 131 4.28 -9.27 -6.05
N GLN A 132 4.45 -8.05 -6.59
CA GLN A 132 5.68 -7.66 -7.28
C GLN A 132 6.87 -7.59 -6.33
N TRP A 133 6.69 -7.04 -5.13
CA TRP A 133 7.75 -7.00 -4.12
C TRP A 133 8.19 -8.39 -3.66
N ASP A 134 7.25 -9.30 -3.39
CA ASP A 134 7.54 -10.69 -3.03
C ASP A 134 8.30 -11.40 -4.15
N LYS A 135 7.87 -11.24 -5.41
CA LYS A 135 8.59 -11.79 -6.57
C LYS A 135 10.03 -11.26 -6.67
N ALA A 136 10.23 -9.96 -6.39
CA ALA A 136 11.54 -9.30 -6.46
C ALA A 136 12.45 -9.83 -5.36
N LEU A 137 11.90 -9.95 -4.16
CA LEU A 137 12.58 -10.49 -2.99
C LEU A 137 13.09 -11.91 -3.25
N ARG A 138 12.24 -12.75 -3.86
CA ARG A 138 12.56 -14.15 -4.22
C ARG A 138 13.42 -14.29 -5.48
N GLY A 139 13.82 -13.19 -6.13
CA GLY A 139 14.62 -13.23 -7.36
C GLY A 139 13.88 -13.82 -8.57
N SER A 140 12.55 -13.82 -8.55
CA SER A 140 11.69 -14.42 -9.57
C SER A 140 11.08 -13.41 -10.55
N LEU A 141 11.38 -12.12 -10.37
CA LEU A 141 11.08 -11.06 -11.32
C LEU A 141 12.07 -11.16 -12.48
N ARG A 142 11.57 -11.57 -13.66
CA ARG A 142 12.29 -11.51 -14.94
C ARG A 142 12.07 -10.16 -15.60
#